data_AF-A0A7V4QRI5-F1
#
_entry.id   AF-A0A7V4QRI5-F1
#
_cell.length_a   1.000
_cell.length_b   1.000
_cell.length_c   1.000
_cell.angle_alpha   90.00
_cell.angle_beta   90.00
_cell.angle_gamma   90.00
#
_symmetry.space_group_name_H-M   'P 1'
#
loop_
_entity.id
_entity.type
_entity.pdbx_description
1 polymer ?
#
loop_
_entity_poly.entity_id
_entity_poly.type
_entity_poly.pdbx_seq_one_letter_code
_entity_poly.pdbx_strand_id
1 'polypeptide(L)'
;LIIAENFQQQLKMLKEKIGTKNVVLEEETTLLKVYNTLKQNFKDVKIKNYITQLRQIKDLSEISKIKTACNIVKKVLREIKNILKEGITELEVKNFILKKFLDYKVEPSFDPIVAFDENTSYPHHVSTDKKFKKNSLVLIDLGCKYEGYCCDVTRMFNVERNQNAYYFYNQLKRLQKQLIFLCKVNTKVKEIDLYARKFVEQLGLKDKYLHSTGHGIGIEIHEPPRISYLDETVLQKNMVVTIEPGIYFEDKFGLRIEDDIWIKDKKCVVLTEQINI
;
A
#
# COMPACT_ATOMS: atom_id res chain seq x y z
N LEU A 1 6.16 -27.54 14.10
CA LEU A 1 6.12 -26.35 14.98
C LEU A 1 6.99 -26.64 16.20
N ILE A 2 7.85 -25.70 16.63
CA ILE A 2 8.52 -25.77 17.95
C ILE A 2 7.80 -24.74 18.82
N ILE A 3 7.19 -25.19 19.92
CA ILE A 3 6.57 -24.33 20.93
C ILE A 3 7.37 -24.53 22.21
N ALA A 4 7.90 -23.46 22.77
CA ALA A 4 8.70 -23.49 23.99
C ALA A 4 8.62 -22.15 24.73
N GLU A 5 8.86 -22.19 26.04
CA GLU A 5 8.63 -21.08 26.97
C GLU A 5 9.64 -19.94 26.79
N ASN A 6 10.83 -20.25 26.27
CA ASN A 6 11.86 -19.25 25.99
C ASN A 6 12.76 -19.65 24.82
N PHE A 7 13.51 -18.68 24.33
CA PHE A 7 14.38 -18.82 23.17
C PHE A 7 15.50 -19.86 23.37
N GLN A 8 16.03 -20.04 24.59
CA GLN A 8 17.06 -21.06 24.84
C GLN A 8 16.49 -22.48 24.71
N GLN A 9 15.28 -22.72 25.23
CA GLN A 9 14.59 -23.99 25.06
C GLN A 9 14.26 -24.23 23.58
N GLN A 10 13.81 -23.20 22.85
CA GLN A 10 13.61 -23.29 21.40
C GLN A 10 14.90 -23.68 20.67
N LEU A 11 16.03 -23.06 20.99
CA LEU A 11 17.34 -23.38 20.41
C LEU A 11 17.77 -24.82 20.71
N LYS A 12 17.57 -25.29 21.95
CA LYS A 12 17.87 -26.67 22.33
C LYS A 12 17.03 -27.66 21.51
N MET A 13 15.72 -27.44 21.44
CA MET A 13 14.80 -28.27 20.64
C MET A 13 15.14 -28.21 19.14
N LEU A 14 15.53 -27.04 18.63
CA LEU A 14 15.97 -26.88 17.24
C LEU A 14 17.22 -27.73 17.00
N LYS A 15 18.23 -27.64 17.88
CA LYS A 15 19.46 -28.46 17.81
C LYS A 15 19.18 -29.96 17.91
N GLU A 16 18.26 -30.39 18.77
CA GLU A 16 17.89 -31.80 18.87
C GLU A 16 17.24 -32.30 17.57
N LYS A 17 16.41 -31.46 16.95
CA LYS A 17 15.66 -31.84 15.75
C LYS A 17 16.49 -31.81 14.47
N ILE A 18 17.31 -30.78 14.28
CA ILE A 18 18.07 -30.56 13.03
C ILE A 18 19.58 -30.68 13.22
N GLY A 19 20.09 -30.95 14.41
CA GLY A 19 21.52 -30.98 14.69
C GLY A 19 22.16 -29.60 14.50
N THR A 20 23.32 -29.57 13.84
CA THR A 20 24.02 -28.34 13.43
C THR A 20 23.85 -28.04 11.93
N LYS A 21 22.78 -28.56 11.31
CA LYS A 21 22.45 -28.34 9.89
C LYS A 21 22.20 -26.86 9.59
N ASN A 22 22.13 -26.56 8.30
CA ASN A 22 21.96 -25.20 7.78
C ASN A 22 20.64 -24.58 8.28
N VAL A 23 20.73 -23.35 8.76
CA VAL A 23 19.58 -22.53 9.16
C VAL A 23 19.43 -21.40 8.15
N VAL A 24 18.20 -21.17 7.70
CA VAL A 24 17.86 -20.08 6.78
C VAL A 24 16.96 -19.08 7.50
N LEU A 25 17.24 -17.80 7.31
CA LEU A 25 16.58 -16.68 7.98
C LEU A 25 16.03 -15.69 6.98
N GLU A 26 14.90 -15.06 7.35
CA GLU A 26 14.37 -13.87 6.70
C GLU A 26 15.10 -12.65 7.27
N GLU A 27 15.68 -11.84 6.40
CA GLU A 27 16.49 -10.67 6.74
C GLU A 27 15.69 -9.65 7.57
N GLU A 28 14.50 -9.30 7.08
CA GLU A 28 13.72 -8.17 7.59
C GLU A 28 13.05 -8.47 8.94
N THR A 29 12.80 -9.75 9.26
CA THR A 29 12.08 -10.15 10.48
C THR A 29 12.99 -10.76 11.55
N THR A 30 14.28 -10.98 11.26
CA THR A 30 15.20 -11.60 12.21
C THR A 30 15.99 -10.55 12.98
N LEU A 31 15.71 -10.43 14.27
CA LEU A 31 16.49 -9.56 15.17
C LEU A 31 17.98 -9.94 15.14
N LEU A 32 18.86 -8.93 15.13
CA LEU A 32 20.31 -9.13 15.13
C LEU A 32 20.78 -10.04 16.29
N LYS A 33 20.15 -9.92 17.46
CA LYS A 33 20.41 -10.79 18.62
C LYS A 33 20.14 -12.26 18.29
N VAL A 34 19.00 -12.56 17.65
CA VAL A 34 18.61 -13.91 17.24
C VAL A 34 19.59 -14.45 16.19
N TYR A 35 19.93 -13.65 15.18
CA TYR A 35 20.93 -14.01 14.17
C TYR A 35 22.28 -14.36 14.81
N ASN A 36 22.80 -13.51 15.69
CA ASN A 36 24.07 -13.74 16.38
C ASN A 36 24.05 -15.02 17.22
N THR A 37 22.95 -15.25 17.96
CA THR A 37 22.80 -16.50 18.72
C THR A 37 22.76 -17.71 17.80
N LEU A 38 22.04 -17.68 16.69
CA LEU A 38 22.00 -18.79 15.74
C LEU A 38 23.38 -19.04 15.12
N LYS A 39 24.13 -17.99 14.77
CA LYS A 39 25.49 -18.12 14.21
C LYS A 39 26.48 -18.80 15.16
N GLN A 40 26.34 -18.60 16.46
CA GLN A 40 27.16 -19.29 17.47
C GLN A 40 26.79 -20.76 17.64
N ASN A 41 25.59 -21.15 17.24
CA ASN A 41 24.98 -22.45 17.57
C ASN A 41 24.84 -23.39 16.37
N PHE A 42 24.93 -22.88 15.14
CA PHE A 42 24.77 -23.62 13.89
C PHE A 42 25.93 -23.32 12.93
N LYS A 43 26.34 -24.31 12.13
CA LYS A 43 27.53 -24.21 11.27
C LYS A 43 27.33 -23.28 10.06
N ASP A 44 26.13 -23.23 9.51
CA ASP A 44 25.80 -22.46 8.31
C ASP A 44 24.47 -21.73 8.51
N VAL A 45 24.54 -20.43 8.75
CA VAL A 45 23.37 -19.55 8.89
C VAL A 45 23.32 -18.63 7.69
N LYS A 46 22.32 -18.84 6.83
CA LYS A 46 22.12 -18.11 5.58
C LYS A 46 20.92 -17.19 5.70
N ILE A 47 21.03 -16.01 5.12
CA ILE A 47 19.91 -15.10 4.96
C ILE A 47 19.36 -15.35 3.55
N LYS A 48 18.15 -15.89 3.47
CA LYS A 48 17.41 -16.08 2.22
C LYS A 48 15.93 -15.81 2.51
N ASN A 49 15.38 -14.80 1.86
CA ASN A 49 14.01 -14.31 2.08
C ASN A 49 12.96 -15.17 1.35
N TYR A 50 13.01 -16.49 1.54
CA TYR A 50 12.15 -17.45 0.83
C TYR A 50 10.68 -17.24 1.16
N ILE A 51 10.33 -16.97 2.42
CA ILE A 51 8.94 -16.75 2.83
C ILE A 51 8.43 -15.47 2.19
N THR A 52 9.24 -14.41 2.22
CA THR A 52 8.90 -13.16 1.54
C THR A 52 8.70 -13.38 0.03
N GLN A 53 9.61 -14.10 -0.65
CA GLN A 53 9.49 -14.42 -2.07
C GLN A 53 8.24 -15.25 -2.41
N LEU A 54 7.90 -16.24 -1.58
CA LEU A 54 6.68 -17.04 -1.76
C LEU A 54 5.43 -16.16 -1.59
N ARG A 55 5.39 -15.31 -0.56
CA ARG A 55 4.27 -14.41 -0.28
C ARG A 55 4.05 -13.35 -1.36
N GLN A 56 5.07 -13.00 -2.16
CA GLN A 56 4.87 -12.09 -3.29
C GLN A 56 3.87 -12.64 -4.31
N ILE A 57 3.81 -13.98 -4.46
CA ILE A 57 2.97 -14.67 -5.43
C ILE A 57 1.74 -15.23 -4.74
N LYS A 58 0.61 -14.54 -4.89
CA LYS A 58 -0.62 -14.94 -4.21
C LYS A 58 -1.26 -16.15 -4.87
N ASP A 59 -1.83 -17.04 -4.07
CA ASP A 59 -2.80 -18.01 -4.54
C ASP A 59 -4.18 -17.36 -4.78
N LEU A 60 -5.11 -18.12 -5.39
CA LEU A 60 -6.43 -17.57 -5.72
C LEU A 60 -7.32 -17.31 -4.49
N SER A 61 -7.10 -18.03 -3.38
CA SER A 61 -7.77 -17.80 -2.10
C SER A 61 -7.32 -16.48 -1.48
N GLU A 62 -6.01 -16.23 -1.47
CA GLU A 62 -5.41 -14.96 -1.03
C GLU A 62 -5.95 -13.78 -1.86
N ILE A 63 -5.95 -13.90 -3.19
CA ILE A 63 -6.51 -12.89 -4.10
C ILE A 63 -8.00 -12.66 -3.82
N SER A 64 -8.77 -13.71 -3.49
CA SER A 64 -10.18 -13.58 -3.16
C SER A 64 -10.39 -12.77 -1.89
N LYS A 65 -9.53 -12.93 -0.88
CA LYS A 65 -9.59 -12.16 0.37
C LYS A 65 -9.25 -10.69 0.15
N ILE A 66 -8.20 -10.40 -0.63
CA ILE A 66 -7.84 -9.03 -1.03
C ILE A 66 -9.00 -8.36 -1.78
N LYS A 67 -9.65 -9.07 -2.71
CA LYS A 67 -10.84 -8.56 -3.43
C LYS A 67 -11.98 -8.22 -2.49
N THR A 68 -12.24 -9.06 -1.47
CA THR A 68 -13.26 -8.79 -0.48
C THR A 68 -12.92 -7.53 0.32
N ALA A 69 -11.67 -7.37 0.76
CA ALA A 69 -11.19 -6.15 1.42
C ALA A 69 -11.40 -4.91 0.53
N CYS A 70 -10.98 -4.96 -0.74
CA CYS A 70 -11.22 -3.89 -1.72
C CYS A 70 -12.70 -3.54 -1.83
N ASN A 71 -13.58 -4.55 -1.90
CA ASN A 71 -15.03 -4.34 -2.03
C ASN A 71 -15.66 -3.70 -0.78
N ILE A 72 -15.12 -3.96 0.41
CA ILE A 72 -15.54 -3.29 1.64
C ILE A 72 -15.15 -1.81 1.57
N VAL A 73 -13.89 -1.51 1.24
CA VAL A 73 -13.41 -0.12 1.09
C VAL A 73 -14.22 0.65 0.05
N LYS A 74 -14.58 0.03 -1.08
CA LYS A 74 -15.49 0.63 -2.07
C LYS A 74 -16.82 1.09 -1.48
N LYS A 75 -17.42 0.29 -0.60
CA LYS A 75 -18.69 0.64 0.05
C LYS A 75 -18.48 1.81 1.01
N VAL A 76 -17.44 1.74 1.84
CA VAL A 76 -17.10 2.81 2.80
C VAL A 76 -16.87 4.13 2.08
N LEU A 77 -16.07 4.15 1.00
CA LEU A 77 -15.82 5.35 0.20
C LEU A 77 -17.10 5.99 -0.37
N ARG A 78 -18.07 5.18 -0.82
CA ARG A 78 -19.37 5.69 -1.30
C ARG A 78 -20.18 6.33 -0.17
N GLU A 79 -20.09 5.78 1.03
CA GLU A 79 -20.78 6.32 2.20
C GLU A 79 -20.11 7.61 2.73
N ILE A 80 -18.78 7.73 2.62
CA ILE A 80 -18.05 8.94 3.04
C ILE A 80 -18.56 10.18 2.28
N LYS A 81 -18.85 10.03 0.98
CA LYS A 81 -19.38 11.14 0.16
C LYS A 81 -20.63 11.78 0.77
N ASN A 82 -21.44 11.03 1.51
CA ASN A 82 -22.67 11.51 2.12
C ASN A 82 -22.45 12.28 3.43
N ILE A 83 -21.28 12.14 4.06
CA ILE A 83 -20.96 12.81 5.33
C ILE A 83 -20.04 14.02 5.16
N LEU A 84 -19.39 14.18 4.00
CA LEU A 84 -18.56 15.33 3.67
C LEU A 84 -19.44 16.58 3.51
N LYS A 85 -19.65 17.29 4.61
CA LYS A 85 -20.47 18.52 4.71
C LYS A 85 -19.76 19.57 5.53
N GLU A 86 -20.13 20.83 5.31
CA GLU A 86 -19.50 21.96 6.00
C GLU A 86 -19.48 21.77 7.52
N GLY A 87 -18.31 21.97 8.12
CA GLY A 87 -18.09 21.86 9.55
C GLY A 87 -17.59 20.50 10.05
N ILE A 88 -17.72 19.40 9.29
CA ILE A 88 -17.16 18.10 9.69
C ILE A 88 -15.62 18.18 9.72
N THR A 89 -14.98 17.59 10.72
CA THR A 89 -13.51 17.56 10.81
C THR A 89 -12.90 16.37 10.08
N GLU A 90 -11.61 16.44 9.76
CA GLU A 90 -10.86 15.28 9.25
C GLU A 90 -10.97 14.10 10.22
N LEU A 91 -10.83 14.36 11.52
CA LEU A 91 -10.93 13.35 12.58
C LEU A 91 -12.33 12.72 12.66
N GLU A 92 -13.40 13.48 12.46
CA GLU A 92 -14.77 12.94 12.41
C GLU A 92 -14.97 12.00 11.21
N VAL A 93 -14.41 12.34 10.04
CA VAL A 93 -14.45 11.45 8.85
C VAL A 93 -13.60 10.19 9.09
N LYS A 94 -12.42 10.33 9.68
CA LYS A 94 -11.57 9.19 10.07
C LYS A 94 -12.30 8.25 11.03
N ASN A 95 -12.94 8.79 12.06
CA ASN A 95 -13.71 8.01 13.03
C ASN A 95 -14.91 7.31 12.37
N PHE A 96 -15.55 7.95 11.39
CA PHE A 96 -16.58 7.32 10.58
C PHE A 96 -16.03 6.11 9.80
N ILE A 97 -14.86 6.24 9.15
CA ILE A 97 -14.20 5.13 8.44
C ILE A 97 -13.96 3.95 9.39
N LEU A 98 -13.33 4.22 10.54
CA LEU A 98 -13.03 3.19 11.54
C LEU A 98 -14.29 2.50 12.06
N LYS A 99 -15.35 3.27 12.35
CA LYS A 99 -16.65 2.71 12.73
C LYS A 99 -17.23 1.81 11.64
N LYS A 100 -17.14 2.21 10.38
CA LYS A 100 -17.62 1.38 9.26
C LYS A 100 -16.83 0.08 9.11
N PHE A 101 -15.52 0.12 9.30
CA PHE A 101 -14.72 -1.11 9.32
C PHE A 101 -15.18 -2.07 10.44
N LEU A 102 -15.50 -1.56 11.64
CA LEU A 102 -16.10 -2.36 12.70
C LEU A 102 -17.47 -2.95 12.30
N ASP A 103 -18.34 -2.16 11.66
CA ASP A 103 -19.64 -2.64 11.16
C ASP A 103 -19.47 -3.80 10.14
N TYR A 104 -18.42 -3.73 9.30
CA TYR A 104 -18.04 -4.79 8.36
C TYR A 104 -17.20 -5.91 8.98
N LYS A 105 -16.92 -5.87 10.30
CA LYS A 105 -16.09 -6.84 11.04
C LYS A 105 -14.69 -7.01 10.47
N VAL A 106 -14.08 -5.91 10.02
CA VAL A 106 -12.71 -5.86 9.53
C VAL A 106 -11.89 -4.85 10.35
N GLU A 107 -10.59 -5.07 10.39
CA GLU A 107 -9.65 -4.12 10.98
C GLU A 107 -9.06 -3.20 9.89
N PRO A 108 -8.64 -1.97 10.21
CA PRO A 108 -7.90 -1.15 9.26
C PRO A 108 -6.56 -1.81 8.88
N SER A 109 -6.14 -1.70 7.61
CA SER A 109 -4.80 -2.17 7.19
C SER A 109 -3.68 -1.24 7.66
N PHE A 110 -4.01 0.03 7.84
CA PHE A 110 -3.19 1.10 8.40
C PHE A 110 -4.12 2.21 8.94
N ASP A 111 -3.57 3.17 9.67
CA ASP A 111 -4.35 4.28 10.21
C ASP A 111 -4.89 5.19 9.07
N PRO A 112 -6.22 5.29 8.84
CA PRO A 112 -6.74 6.02 7.69
C PRO A 112 -6.35 7.49 7.69
N ILE A 113 -5.96 8.00 6.53
CA ILE A 113 -5.59 9.39 6.31
C ILE A 113 -6.80 10.12 5.74
N VAL A 114 -7.22 11.19 6.41
CA VAL A 114 -8.17 12.16 5.88
C VAL A 114 -7.49 13.52 5.92
N ALA A 115 -7.32 14.15 4.76
CA ALA A 115 -6.66 15.42 4.65
C ALA A 115 -7.52 16.40 3.84
N PHE A 116 -7.71 17.60 4.35
CA PHE A 116 -8.44 18.69 3.71
C PHE A 116 -7.49 19.81 3.28
N ASP A 117 -7.73 20.35 2.08
CA ASP A 117 -7.05 21.51 1.52
C ASP A 117 -5.52 21.39 1.60
N GLU A 118 -4.82 22.33 2.24
CA GLU A 118 -3.36 22.30 2.35
C GLU A 118 -2.81 21.05 3.06
N ASN A 119 -3.59 20.38 3.91
CA ASN A 119 -3.15 19.16 4.58
C ASN A 119 -2.95 18.02 3.58
N THR A 120 -3.61 18.06 2.42
CA THR A 120 -3.41 17.08 1.34
C THR A 120 -1.98 17.11 0.79
N SER A 121 -1.21 18.19 1.06
CA SER A 121 0.19 18.33 0.62
C SER A 121 1.18 17.48 1.43
N TYR A 122 0.77 16.86 2.54
CA TYR A 122 1.61 15.96 3.33
C TYR A 122 1.25 14.49 3.07
N PRO A 123 2.12 13.68 2.43
CA PRO A 123 1.79 12.31 2.02
C PRO A 123 1.31 11.40 3.17
N HIS A 124 1.89 11.59 4.36
CA HIS A 124 1.60 10.84 5.59
C HIS A 124 0.88 11.71 6.65
N HIS A 125 -0.05 12.55 6.20
CA HIS A 125 -0.80 13.44 7.07
C HIS A 125 -1.51 12.69 8.21
N VAL A 126 -1.54 13.29 9.40
CA VAL A 126 -2.32 12.79 10.54
C VAL A 126 -3.57 13.65 10.65
N SER A 127 -4.75 13.03 10.48
CA SER A 127 -6.05 13.71 10.50
C SER A 127 -6.22 14.60 11.76
N THR A 128 -6.66 15.83 11.55
CA THR A 128 -6.75 16.89 12.58
C THR A 128 -8.20 17.35 12.83
N ASP A 129 -8.37 18.38 13.66
CA ASP A 129 -9.66 19.08 13.83
C ASP A 129 -9.98 20.09 12.72
N LYS A 130 -9.21 20.08 11.62
CA LYS A 130 -9.49 20.94 10.47
C LYS A 130 -10.88 20.64 9.90
N LYS A 131 -11.68 21.68 9.78
CA LYS A 131 -13.06 21.59 9.29
C LYS A 131 -13.11 21.65 7.77
N PHE A 132 -13.91 20.77 7.19
CA PHE A 132 -14.33 20.82 5.81
C PHE A 132 -15.12 22.11 5.56
N LYS A 133 -14.74 22.86 4.52
CA LYS A 133 -15.45 24.04 4.04
C LYS A 133 -16.12 23.72 2.71
N LYS A 134 -17.04 24.58 2.29
CA LYS A 134 -17.57 24.52 0.93
C LYS A 134 -16.42 24.50 -0.07
N ASN A 135 -16.40 23.50 -0.94
CA ASN A 135 -15.37 23.27 -1.95
C ASN A 135 -13.98 22.82 -1.44
N SER A 136 -13.85 22.38 -0.18
CA SER A 136 -12.56 21.85 0.29
C SER A 136 -12.11 20.68 -0.57
N LEU A 137 -10.83 20.69 -0.95
CA LEU A 137 -10.17 19.55 -1.59
C LEU A 137 -9.96 18.47 -0.52
N VAL A 138 -10.26 17.21 -0.83
CA VAL A 138 -10.15 16.11 0.14
C VAL A 138 -9.32 14.99 -0.44
N LEU A 139 -8.32 14.53 0.30
CA LEU A 139 -7.63 13.27 0.09
C LEU A 139 -8.08 12.30 1.19
N ILE A 140 -8.53 11.11 0.80
CA ILE A 140 -8.80 10.01 1.71
C ILE A 140 -7.97 8.82 1.28
N ASP A 141 -7.15 8.33 2.19
CA ASP A 141 -6.38 7.11 2.06
C ASP A 141 -6.83 6.11 3.12
N LEU A 142 -7.30 4.96 2.68
CA LEU A 142 -7.85 3.96 3.58
C LEU A 142 -7.75 2.55 3.01
N GLY A 143 -7.53 1.61 3.91
CA GLY A 143 -7.58 0.20 3.61
C GLY A 143 -8.08 -0.60 4.81
N CYS A 144 -8.59 -1.80 4.55
CA CYS A 144 -8.96 -2.75 5.59
C CYS A 144 -8.32 -4.11 5.37
N LYS A 145 -8.27 -4.94 6.42
CA LYS A 145 -7.87 -6.34 6.36
C LYS A 145 -9.08 -7.26 6.45
N TYR A 146 -9.27 -8.10 5.44
CA TYR A 146 -10.27 -9.16 5.45
C TYR A 146 -9.56 -10.51 5.56
N GLU A 147 -9.87 -11.28 6.62
CA GLU A 147 -9.23 -12.58 6.91
C GLU A 147 -7.69 -12.52 6.86
N GLY A 148 -7.13 -11.42 7.37
CA GLY A 148 -5.68 -11.17 7.43
C GLY A 148 -5.07 -10.55 6.17
N TYR A 149 -5.83 -10.29 5.09
CA TYR A 149 -5.30 -9.72 3.85
C TYR A 149 -5.74 -8.27 3.64
N CYS A 150 -4.77 -7.41 3.32
CA CYS A 150 -4.90 -5.97 3.17
C CYS A 150 -5.44 -5.58 1.79
N CYS A 151 -6.03 -4.40 1.74
CA CYS A 151 -6.17 -3.57 0.55
C CYS A 151 -5.66 -2.16 0.87
N ASP A 152 -5.41 -1.37 -0.17
CA ASP A 152 -4.94 0.01 -0.07
C ASP A 152 -5.57 0.89 -1.16
N VAL A 153 -6.14 2.04 -0.76
CA VAL A 153 -6.89 2.90 -1.68
C VAL A 153 -6.84 4.35 -1.26
N THR A 154 -6.19 5.15 -2.07
CA THR A 154 -6.34 6.62 -2.06
C THR A 154 -7.35 7.15 -3.09
N ARG A 155 -8.25 8.05 -2.67
CA ARG A 155 -9.15 8.82 -3.54
C ARG A 155 -9.18 10.30 -3.19
N MET A 156 -9.34 11.13 -4.23
CA MET A 156 -9.56 12.56 -4.10
C MET A 156 -11.03 12.91 -4.29
N PHE A 157 -11.54 13.90 -3.54
CA PHE A 157 -12.88 14.46 -3.68
C PHE A 157 -12.79 15.97 -3.94
N ASN A 158 -13.80 16.52 -4.63
CA ASN A 158 -13.94 17.94 -4.97
C ASN A 158 -12.77 18.54 -5.77
N VAL A 159 -12.01 17.72 -6.49
CA VAL A 159 -10.87 18.15 -7.31
C VAL A 159 -11.26 19.22 -8.34
N GLU A 160 -12.49 19.16 -8.86
CA GLU A 160 -13.03 20.08 -9.86
C GLU A 160 -13.24 21.51 -9.33
N ARG A 161 -13.21 21.70 -8.02
CA ARG A 161 -13.43 23.00 -7.39
C ARG A 161 -12.20 23.90 -7.38
N ASN A 162 -11.02 23.34 -7.67
CA ASN A 162 -9.78 24.07 -7.84
C ASN A 162 -9.21 23.75 -9.24
N GLN A 163 -9.13 24.76 -10.12
CA GLN A 163 -8.74 24.56 -11.52
C GLN A 163 -7.35 23.93 -11.68
N ASN A 164 -6.39 24.33 -10.84
CA ASN A 164 -5.03 23.77 -10.86
C ASN A 164 -5.05 22.32 -10.38
N ALA A 165 -5.73 22.04 -9.26
CA ALA A 165 -5.88 20.69 -8.74
C ALA A 165 -6.57 19.79 -9.78
N TYR A 166 -7.63 20.26 -10.43
CA TYR A 166 -8.36 19.53 -11.45
C TYR A 166 -7.48 19.20 -12.66
N TYR A 167 -6.71 20.17 -13.16
CA TYR A 167 -5.78 19.96 -14.28
C TYR A 167 -4.75 18.87 -13.94
N PHE A 168 -4.06 19.02 -12.80
CA PHE A 168 -3.01 18.09 -12.40
C PHE A 168 -3.56 16.71 -12.01
N TYR A 169 -4.74 16.64 -11.39
CA TYR A 169 -5.41 15.38 -11.07
C TYR A 169 -5.75 14.60 -12.34
N ASN A 170 -6.21 15.27 -13.41
CA ASN A 170 -6.45 14.63 -14.70
C ASN A 170 -5.14 14.13 -15.35
N GLN A 171 -4.02 14.85 -15.19
CA GLN A 171 -2.71 14.35 -15.63
C GLN A 171 -2.29 13.11 -14.84
N LEU A 172 -2.46 13.11 -13.51
CA LEU A 172 -2.20 11.94 -12.67
C LEU A 172 -3.09 10.75 -13.04
N LYS A 173 -4.37 10.96 -13.28
CA LYS A 173 -5.30 9.90 -13.72
C LYS A 173 -4.89 9.31 -15.07
N ARG A 174 -4.38 10.14 -15.99
CA ARG A 174 -3.81 9.67 -17.26
C ARG A 174 -2.54 8.85 -17.02
N LEU A 175 -1.65 9.34 -16.16
CA LEU A 175 -0.42 8.64 -15.79
C LEU A 175 -0.71 7.29 -15.14
N GLN A 176 -1.57 7.24 -14.12
CA GLN A 176 -1.94 6.02 -13.41
C GLN A 176 -2.46 4.94 -14.38
N LYS A 177 -3.32 5.30 -15.35
CA LYS A 177 -3.78 4.37 -16.39
C LYS A 177 -2.63 3.82 -17.24
N GLN A 178 -1.65 4.65 -17.60
CA GLN A 178 -0.47 4.22 -18.34
C GLN A 178 0.41 3.29 -17.50
N LEU A 179 0.61 3.60 -16.22
CA LEU A 179 1.36 2.77 -15.28
C LEU A 179 0.71 1.40 -15.11
N ILE A 180 -0.60 1.37 -14.85
CA ILE A 180 -1.40 0.13 -14.77
C ILE A 180 -1.26 -0.70 -16.06
N PHE A 181 -1.27 -0.06 -17.23
CA PHE A 181 -1.07 -0.75 -18.51
C PHE A 181 0.34 -1.36 -18.66
N LEU A 182 1.38 -0.73 -18.09
CA LEU A 182 2.74 -1.26 -18.07
C LEU A 182 2.90 -2.46 -17.12
N CYS A 183 2.04 -2.58 -16.10
CA CYS A 183 2.05 -3.66 -15.13
C CYS A 183 1.56 -4.99 -15.74
N LYS A 184 2.50 -5.76 -16.29
CA LYS A 184 2.29 -7.11 -16.82
C LYS A 184 3.48 -8.01 -16.44
N VAL A 185 3.32 -9.31 -16.62
CA VAL A 185 4.42 -10.26 -16.37
C VAL A 185 5.65 -9.89 -17.20
N ASN A 186 6.82 -10.02 -16.58
CA ASN A 186 8.14 -9.67 -17.13
C ASN A 186 8.47 -8.18 -17.20
N THR A 187 7.60 -7.28 -16.71
CA THR A 187 7.97 -5.87 -16.54
C THR A 187 8.78 -5.68 -15.25
N LYS A 188 9.91 -4.97 -15.30
CA LYS A 188 10.65 -4.58 -14.10
C LYS A 188 9.93 -3.45 -13.37
N VAL A 189 9.81 -3.55 -12.05
CA VAL A 189 9.10 -2.53 -11.25
C VAL A 189 9.76 -1.15 -11.30
N LYS A 190 11.09 -1.09 -11.40
CA LYS A 190 11.87 0.12 -11.67
C LYS A 190 11.48 0.84 -12.95
N GLU A 191 11.15 0.13 -14.03
CA GLU A 191 10.77 0.76 -15.30
C GLU A 191 9.45 1.51 -15.19
N ILE A 192 8.53 0.99 -14.36
CA ILE A 192 7.23 1.60 -14.07
C ILE A 192 7.43 2.91 -13.30
N ASP A 193 8.24 2.89 -12.24
CA ASP A 193 8.51 4.09 -11.43
C ASP A 193 9.29 5.16 -12.21
N LEU A 194 10.28 4.76 -13.02
CA LEU A 194 11.01 5.68 -13.89
C LEU A 194 10.09 6.33 -14.94
N TYR A 195 9.12 5.59 -15.47
CA TYR A 195 8.10 6.15 -16.35
C TYR A 195 7.27 7.23 -15.63
N ALA A 196 6.82 6.96 -14.40
CA ALA A 196 6.08 7.94 -13.60
C ALA A 196 6.88 9.22 -13.35
N ARG A 197 8.13 9.08 -12.89
CA ARG A 197 9.02 10.22 -12.62
C ARG A 197 9.28 11.04 -13.86
N LYS A 198 9.56 10.41 -15.00
CA LYS A 198 9.79 11.09 -16.28
C LYS A 198 8.55 11.86 -16.74
N PHE A 199 7.36 11.26 -16.61
CA PHE A 199 6.11 11.93 -16.94
C PHE A 199 5.89 13.19 -16.08
N VAL A 200 6.12 13.08 -14.77
CA VAL A 200 5.96 14.22 -13.85
C VAL A 200 7.04 15.28 -14.06
N GLU A 201 8.26 14.90 -14.42
CA GLU A 201 9.34 15.82 -14.82
C GLU A 201 8.98 16.60 -16.09
N GLN A 202 8.34 15.97 -17.08
CA GLN A 202 7.84 16.65 -18.29
C GLN A 202 6.74 17.68 -18.01
N LEU A 203 6.04 17.57 -16.88
CA LEU A 203 5.09 18.58 -16.40
C LEU A 203 5.75 19.71 -15.61
N GLY A 204 7.08 19.67 -15.43
CA GLY A 204 7.83 20.63 -14.60
C GLY A 204 7.67 20.38 -13.10
N LEU A 205 7.30 19.16 -12.69
CA LEU A 205 6.92 18.83 -11.31
C LEU A 205 7.83 17.79 -10.64
N LYS A 206 9.07 17.63 -11.12
CA LYS A 206 10.02 16.62 -10.61
C LYS A 206 10.11 16.57 -9.08
N ASP A 207 10.27 17.73 -8.45
CA ASP A 207 10.43 17.86 -6.99
C ASP A 207 9.12 17.72 -6.21
N LYS A 208 8.01 17.44 -6.90
CA LYS A 208 6.69 17.21 -6.29
C LYS A 208 6.34 15.73 -6.21
N TYR A 209 7.13 14.83 -6.81
CA TYR A 209 6.94 13.37 -6.77
C TYR A 209 7.79 12.71 -5.67
N LEU A 210 7.22 12.58 -4.48
CA LEU A 210 7.99 12.37 -3.25
C LEU A 210 8.21 10.90 -2.84
N HIS A 211 7.42 9.97 -3.37
CA HIS A 211 7.46 8.56 -2.96
C HIS A 211 7.60 7.61 -4.16
N SER A 212 7.67 6.31 -3.89
CA SER A 212 7.60 5.27 -4.91
C SER A 212 6.21 5.23 -5.55
N THR A 213 6.12 4.72 -6.76
CA THR A 213 4.86 4.59 -7.51
C THR A 213 3.89 3.56 -6.92
N GLY A 214 4.36 2.71 -5.99
CA GLY A 214 3.54 1.74 -5.29
C GLY A 214 4.36 0.66 -4.59
N HIS A 215 3.70 -0.37 -4.10
CA HIS A 215 4.29 -1.50 -3.38
C HIS A 215 3.41 -2.75 -3.43
N GLY A 216 3.94 -3.89 -3.03
CA GLY A 216 3.16 -5.12 -2.84
C GLY A 216 2.26 -5.01 -1.63
N ILE A 217 1.13 -5.73 -1.71
CA ILE A 217 0.19 -5.89 -0.59
C ILE A 217 -0.13 -7.36 -0.40
N GLY A 218 -0.45 -7.76 0.83
CA GLY A 218 -0.81 -9.13 1.16
C GLY A 218 -1.31 -9.22 2.59
N ILE A 219 -0.65 -10.03 3.42
CA ILE A 219 -0.92 -10.07 4.86
C ILE A 219 -0.39 -8.82 5.58
N GLU A 220 0.59 -8.16 4.97
CA GLU A 220 1.11 -6.85 5.37
C GLU A 220 0.70 -5.78 4.34
N ILE A 221 0.56 -4.54 4.81
CA ILE A 221 0.22 -3.41 3.93
C ILE A 221 1.37 -3.06 3.00
N HIS A 222 2.61 -3.19 3.48
CA HIS A 222 3.81 -3.02 2.67
C HIS A 222 4.54 -4.36 2.57
N GLU A 223 4.47 -4.99 1.41
CA GLU A 223 5.25 -6.18 1.05
C GLU A 223 6.06 -5.88 -0.22
N PRO A 224 7.13 -6.65 -0.50
CA PRO A 224 7.73 -6.64 -1.82
C PRO A 224 6.74 -7.08 -2.93
N PRO A 225 6.98 -6.68 -4.19
CA PRO A 225 8.00 -5.73 -4.63
C PRO A 225 7.63 -4.28 -4.31
N ARG A 226 8.61 -3.38 -4.23
CA ARG A 226 8.35 -1.94 -4.27
C ARG A 226 8.36 -1.46 -5.72
N ILE A 227 7.37 -0.68 -6.14
CA ILE A 227 7.36 -0.03 -7.45
C ILE A 227 8.21 1.24 -7.37
N SER A 228 9.53 1.04 -7.31
CA SER A 228 10.54 2.08 -7.09
C SER A 228 11.69 1.95 -8.09
N TYR A 229 12.29 3.08 -8.46
CA TYR A 229 13.49 3.11 -9.32
C TYR A 229 14.71 2.37 -8.75
N LEU A 230 14.67 2.01 -7.47
CA LEU A 230 15.70 1.23 -6.76
C LEU A 230 15.45 -0.29 -6.78
N ASP A 231 14.23 -0.74 -7.09
CA ASP A 231 13.86 -2.16 -7.01
C ASP A 231 13.92 -2.81 -8.41
N GLU A 232 14.76 -3.84 -8.54
CA GLU A 232 14.98 -4.58 -9.79
C GLU A 232 14.02 -5.78 -9.96
N THR A 233 13.05 -5.97 -9.07
CA THR A 233 12.10 -7.07 -9.12
C THR A 233 11.32 -7.06 -10.44
N VAL A 234 11.17 -8.26 -11.02
CA VAL A 234 10.38 -8.48 -12.22
C VAL A 234 8.98 -8.92 -11.81
N LEU A 235 7.94 -8.23 -12.30
CA LEU A 235 6.56 -8.59 -12.03
C LEU A 235 6.25 -10.00 -12.54
N GLN A 236 5.64 -10.80 -11.68
CA GLN A 236 5.21 -12.17 -11.97
C GLN A 236 3.70 -12.30 -11.83
N LYS A 237 3.17 -13.38 -12.42
CA LYS A 237 1.75 -13.71 -12.34
C LYS A 237 1.34 -13.87 -10.87
N ASN A 238 0.17 -13.34 -10.53
CA ASN A 238 -0.40 -13.33 -9.18
C ASN A 238 0.30 -12.47 -8.13
N MET A 239 1.24 -11.61 -8.52
CA MET A 239 1.57 -10.47 -7.67
C MET A 239 0.36 -9.54 -7.54
N VAL A 240 0.19 -8.94 -6.37
CA VAL A 240 -0.77 -7.86 -6.12
C VAL A 240 0.00 -6.66 -5.59
N VAL A 241 -0.13 -5.52 -6.26
CA VAL A 241 0.61 -4.29 -5.97
C VAL A 241 -0.30 -3.07 -6.06
N THR A 242 0.04 -1.99 -5.36
CA THR A 242 -0.56 -0.66 -5.52
C THR A 242 0.05 0.07 -6.72
N ILE A 243 -0.73 0.97 -7.34
CA ILE A 243 -0.25 1.99 -8.29
C ILE A 243 -0.84 3.33 -7.87
N GLU A 244 -0.01 4.14 -7.23
CA GLU A 244 -0.40 5.30 -6.42
C GLU A 244 0.39 6.59 -6.77
N PRO A 245 0.50 7.00 -8.04
CA PRO A 245 1.23 8.23 -8.35
C PRO A 245 0.62 9.44 -7.63
N GLY A 246 1.49 10.23 -6.97
CA GLY A 246 1.08 11.42 -6.24
C GLY A 246 2.03 12.61 -6.46
N ILE A 247 1.46 13.82 -6.46
CA ILE A 247 2.22 15.07 -6.49
C ILE A 247 1.79 15.99 -5.35
N TYR A 248 2.77 16.61 -4.69
CA TYR A 248 2.56 17.35 -3.46
C TYR A 248 3.18 18.75 -3.57
N PHE A 249 2.32 19.76 -3.53
CA PHE A 249 2.71 21.16 -3.46
C PHE A 249 2.63 21.59 -2.00
N GLU A 250 3.78 21.59 -1.35
CA GLU A 250 3.97 22.03 0.04
C GLU A 250 3.13 23.27 0.37
N ASP A 251 2.41 23.18 1.49
CA ASP A 251 1.51 24.20 2.04
C ASP A 251 0.39 24.69 1.11
N LYS A 252 0.15 23.99 -0.02
CA LYS A 252 -0.91 24.34 -0.99
C LYS A 252 -1.92 23.24 -1.14
N PHE A 253 -1.50 22.11 -1.70
CA PHE A 253 -2.32 20.91 -1.89
C PHE A 253 -1.47 19.75 -2.38
N GLY A 254 -1.95 18.54 -2.19
CA GLY A 254 -1.41 17.34 -2.82
C GLY A 254 -2.53 16.52 -3.44
N LEU A 255 -2.13 15.68 -4.40
CA LEU A 255 -3.02 14.84 -5.18
C LEU A 255 -2.41 13.45 -5.23
N ARG A 256 -3.19 12.42 -4.88
CA ARG A 256 -2.80 11.02 -5.02
C ARG A 256 -4.01 10.21 -5.50
N ILE A 257 -3.78 9.27 -6.39
CA ILE A 257 -4.80 8.32 -6.86
C ILE A 257 -4.17 6.94 -6.88
N GLU A 258 -4.83 5.98 -6.25
CA GLU A 258 -4.24 4.68 -5.99
C GLU A 258 -5.17 3.54 -6.30
N ASP A 259 -4.67 2.50 -6.94
CA ASP A 259 -5.42 1.28 -7.14
C ASP A 259 -4.60 0.05 -6.83
N ASP A 260 -5.23 -0.91 -6.16
CA ASP A 260 -4.74 -2.29 -6.04
C ASP A 260 -4.93 -3.01 -7.37
N ILE A 261 -3.84 -3.57 -7.89
CA ILE A 261 -3.85 -4.32 -9.14
C ILE A 261 -3.33 -5.74 -8.95
N TRP A 262 -4.05 -6.70 -9.53
CA TRP A 262 -3.64 -8.10 -9.63
C TRP A 262 -2.98 -8.36 -10.98
N ILE A 263 -1.71 -8.74 -10.97
CA ILE A 263 -0.95 -9.08 -12.18
C ILE A 263 -1.41 -10.42 -12.74
N LYS A 264 -1.94 -10.42 -13.96
CA LYS A 264 -2.14 -11.64 -14.77
C LYS A 264 -1.11 -11.66 -15.91
N ASP A 265 -1.23 -12.59 -16.84
CA ASP A 265 -0.23 -12.85 -17.88
C ASP A 265 0.06 -11.61 -18.77
N LYS A 266 -0.91 -11.21 -19.62
CA LYS A 266 -0.72 -10.10 -20.58
C LYS A 266 -1.30 -8.76 -20.12
N LYS A 267 -1.98 -8.75 -18.98
CA LYS A 267 -2.68 -7.59 -18.41
C LYS A 267 -2.76 -7.70 -16.90
N CYS A 268 -3.04 -6.60 -16.23
CA CYS A 268 -3.47 -6.60 -14.83
C CYS A 268 -5.01 -6.54 -14.73
N VAL A 269 -5.53 -6.78 -13.53
CA VAL A 269 -6.92 -6.53 -13.16
C VAL A 269 -6.93 -5.54 -12.02
N VAL A 270 -7.61 -4.41 -12.21
CA VAL A 270 -7.80 -3.41 -11.16
C VAL A 270 -8.83 -3.94 -10.16
N LEU A 271 -8.42 -4.22 -8.93
CA LEU A 271 -9.29 -4.78 -7.90
C LEU A 271 -10.21 -3.71 -7.29
N THR A 272 -9.78 -2.46 -7.36
CA THR A 272 -10.42 -1.26 -6.80
C THR A 272 -11.20 -0.46 -7.85
N GLU A 273 -11.44 -1.04 -9.03
CA GLU A 273 -12.22 -0.42 -10.13
C GLU A 273 -13.65 -0.04 -9.67
N GLN A 274 -14.25 0.95 -10.34
CA GLN A 274 -15.63 1.44 -10.10
C GLN A 274 -15.84 2.22 -8.80
N ILE A 275 -14.78 2.80 -8.27
CA ILE A 275 -14.88 3.93 -7.33
C ILE A 275 -14.96 5.21 -8.16
N ASN A 276 -16.13 5.46 -8.75
CA ASN A 276 -16.43 6.74 -9.40
C ASN A 276 -16.97 7.68 -8.31
N ILE A 277 -16.10 8.53 -7.80
CA ILE A 277 -16.45 9.54 -6.79
C ILE A 277 -16.56 10.89 -7.47
#